data_AF-A0A5A8C206-F1
#
_entry.id   AF-A0A5A8C206-F1
#
_cell.length_a   1.000
_cell.length_b   1.000
_cell.length_c   1.000
_cell.angle_alpha   90.00
_cell.angle_beta   90.00
_cell.angle_gamma   90.00
#
_symmetry.space_group_name_H-M   'P 1'
#
loop_
_entity.id
_entity.type
_entity.pdbx_description
1 polymer ?
#
loop_
_entity_poly.entity_id
_entity_poly.type
_entity_poly.pdbx_seq_one_letter_code
_entity_poly.pdbx_strand_id
1 'polypeptide(L)'
;MLARALARTSRVVPSAMATAVRAASSSAVAAPAAAAAAGAVPSWARNLSGQGAKGKVVLLYSGGLDTSCILLWLLEQGYDVHAYVANLGQEEDFEAAREKATKIGAAGVHIEDLREDFLTNYIYPSIQCNAMYENLYLLGTSIARPCISKRAVEIAKREGCDFVSHGATGKGNDQVRFELSMYALAPHLKMIVPWRDPSFFERFQGRSDLLAYAADNGLPVVQTKAKPYSMDENMFHISYEAGVLEDPANAPSDDMFRLTTNPEDAPDTPEYIAVTFDQGIPVKVENIAEGHERTIDNQLEAFLYLNEVAGRHGVGRVDVVENRFVGMKSRGIYETPAGEVLRTAHIGLEGLTLDREVFKLRDMYSAKFAEYCYNGFWFSPEMDFVLKAVKESQKNVSGRVVVKLFKGRASIHTRESPVSLYDKNIVSMDVAGGYNPADAEGFIRINSLRLKAHAAREKSLGRTL
;
A
#
# COMPACT_ATOMS: atom_id res chain seq x y z
N MET A 1 60.08 -15.69 25.28
CA MET A 1 59.96 -15.39 26.73
C MET A 1 58.66 -16.02 27.20
N LEU A 2 58.70 -17.29 27.62
CA LEU A 2 58.71 -17.76 29.03
C LEU A 2 57.51 -17.24 29.85
N ALA A 3 56.73 -18.00 30.61
CA ALA A 3 56.54 -19.45 30.80
C ALA A 3 55.42 -19.62 31.85
N ARG A 4 54.58 -20.68 31.71
CA ARG A 4 54.16 -21.70 32.73
C ARG A 4 53.54 -21.25 34.08
N ALA A 5 52.65 -21.99 34.78
CA ALA A 5 51.91 -23.24 34.56
C ALA A 5 51.12 -23.64 35.84
N LEU A 6 50.05 -24.45 35.66
CA LEU A 6 49.55 -25.60 36.49
C LEU A 6 49.04 -25.33 37.92
N ALA A 7 48.10 -26.07 38.53
CA ALA A 7 47.67 -27.49 38.45
C ALA A 7 46.19 -27.62 38.94
N ARG A 8 45.30 -28.39 38.28
CA ARG A 8 44.94 -29.82 38.49
C ARG A 8 44.58 -30.26 39.92
N THR A 9 43.37 -30.81 40.09
CA THR A 9 43.17 -32.18 40.61
C THR A 9 41.80 -32.76 40.20
N SER A 10 41.87 -34.01 39.77
CA SER A 10 40.84 -34.95 39.32
C SER A 10 40.25 -35.82 40.45
N ARG A 11 39.06 -36.41 40.24
CA ARG A 11 38.76 -37.81 40.65
C ARG A 11 37.55 -38.38 39.89
N VAL A 12 37.54 -39.71 39.80
CA VAL A 12 36.99 -40.60 38.77
C VAL A 12 35.99 -41.60 39.41
N VAL A 13 34.84 -41.85 38.74
CA VAL A 13 34.15 -43.12 38.31
C VAL A 13 34.11 -44.32 39.31
N PRO A 14 33.01 -45.12 39.48
CA PRO A 14 32.53 -46.17 38.53
C PRO A 14 30.99 -46.41 38.43
N SER A 15 30.42 -46.60 37.22
CA SER A 15 30.14 -47.85 36.48
C SER A 15 28.96 -48.71 36.99
N ALA A 16 27.96 -48.99 36.14
CA ALA A 16 27.41 -50.35 35.89
C ALA A 16 26.22 -50.35 34.89
N MET A 17 26.30 -51.25 33.90
CA MET A 17 25.30 -52.18 33.31
C MET A 17 23.78 -51.88 33.36
N ALA A 18 22.89 -52.43 32.53
CA ALA A 18 22.83 -53.10 31.23
C ALA A 18 21.34 -53.56 31.07
N THR A 19 20.78 -53.44 29.86
CA THR A 19 19.78 -54.34 29.23
C THR A 19 18.29 -54.44 29.69
N ALA A 20 17.44 -54.65 28.66
CA ALA A 20 16.06 -55.22 28.59
C ALA A 20 14.87 -54.25 28.77
N VAL A 21 14.02 -53.95 27.78
CA VAL A 21 13.11 -54.75 26.89
C VAL A 21 11.85 -55.29 27.59
N ARG A 22 10.71 -54.60 27.36
CA ARG A 22 9.31 -55.07 27.06
C ARG A 22 8.32 -53.95 27.46
N ALA A 23 7.61 -53.30 26.52
CA ALA A 23 6.39 -53.74 25.82
C ALA A 23 5.11 -53.75 26.69
N ALA A 24 4.24 -52.75 26.46
CA ALA A 24 2.76 -52.79 26.60
C ALA A 24 2.20 -51.42 26.15
N SER A 25 1.67 -51.30 24.92
CA SER A 25 0.22 -51.25 24.59
C SER A 25 -0.45 -49.95 25.07
N SER A 26 -0.85 -48.98 24.25
CA SER A 26 -1.87 -48.96 23.18
C SER A 26 -2.99 -47.98 23.57
N SER A 27 -3.06 -46.83 22.90
CA SER A 27 -4.32 -46.19 22.51
C SER A 27 -4.02 -45.03 21.55
N ALA A 28 -3.89 -45.36 20.27
CA ALA A 28 -3.96 -44.38 19.20
C ALA A 28 -5.41 -43.86 19.13
N VAL A 29 -5.60 -42.56 19.31
CA VAL A 29 -6.86 -41.90 19.02
C VAL A 29 -6.94 -41.73 17.50
N ALA A 30 -7.87 -42.44 16.88
CA ALA A 30 -8.12 -42.41 15.46
C ALA A 30 -8.61 -41.02 15.03
N ALA A 31 -7.91 -40.42 14.06
CA ALA A 31 -8.46 -39.33 13.26
C ALA A 31 -9.64 -39.89 12.43
N PRO A 32 -10.75 -39.17 12.28
CA PRO A 32 -11.82 -39.64 11.43
C PRO A 32 -11.35 -39.60 9.97
N ALA A 33 -11.57 -40.72 9.28
CA ALA A 33 -11.28 -40.90 7.87
C ALA A 33 -12.06 -39.86 7.04
N ALA A 34 -11.34 -39.08 6.24
CA ALA A 34 -11.91 -38.29 5.17
C ALA A 34 -12.47 -39.25 4.10
N ALA A 35 -13.79 -39.50 4.15
CA ALA A 35 -14.49 -40.15 3.06
C ALA A 35 -14.55 -39.18 1.88
N ALA A 36 -13.83 -39.52 0.82
CA ALA A 36 -13.95 -38.88 -0.48
C ALA A 36 -15.35 -39.18 -1.06
N ALA A 37 -16.31 -38.29 -0.84
CA ALA A 37 -17.59 -38.30 -1.53
C ALA A 37 -17.41 -37.68 -2.92
N ALA A 38 -17.09 -38.52 -3.90
CA ALA A 38 -17.19 -38.16 -5.30
C ALA A 38 -18.67 -37.93 -5.66
N GLY A 39 -19.00 -36.75 -6.20
CA GLY A 39 -20.18 -36.56 -7.06
C GLY A 39 -21.49 -36.06 -6.45
N ALA A 40 -21.54 -35.58 -5.20
CA ALA A 40 -22.76 -34.94 -4.68
C ALA A 40 -22.78 -33.45 -5.01
N VAL A 41 -23.71 -33.02 -5.87
CA VAL A 41 -24.02 -31.59 -6.06
C VAL A 41 -24.38 -30.99 -4.69
N PRO A 42 -23.67 -29.93 -4.23
CA PRO A 42 -23.90 -29.31 -2.92
C PRO A 42 -25.36 -28.93 -2.72
N SER A 43 -25.85 -28.97 -1.47
CA SER A 43 -27.24 -28.66 -1.13
C SER A 43 -27.69 -27.28 -1.62
N TRP A 44 -26.80 -26.28 -1.59
CA TRP A 44 -27.06 -24.93 -2.11
C TRP A 44 -27.34 -24.93 -3.63
N ALA A 45 -26.62 -25.76 -4.40
CA ALA A 45 -26.78 -25.85 -5.85
C ALA A 45 -28.12 -26.48 -6.28
N ARG A 46 -28.80 -27.22 -5.39
CA ARG A 46 -30.15 -27.75 -5.62
C ARG A 46 -31.27 -26.72 -5.42
N ASN A 47 -31.00 -25.64 -4.67
CA ASN A 47 -31.99 -24.57 -4.41
C ASN A 47 -31.95 -23.44 -5.46
N LEU A 48 -30.95 -23.42 -6.35
CA LEU A 48 -30.81 -22.38 -7.38
C LEU A 48 -31.74 -22.56 -8.59
N SER A 49 -32.32 -23.76 -8.79
CA SER A 49 -33.06 -24.09 -10.01
C SER A 49 -34.51 -23.60 -10.08
N GLY A 50 -34.94 -22.71 -9.16
CA GLY A 50 -36.35 -22.30 -9.03
C GLY A 50 -36.62 -20.79 -8.92
N GLN A 51 -35.60 -19.94 -8.83
CA GLN A 51 -35.77 -18.48 -8.78
C GLN A 51 -35.17 -17.88 -10.06
N GLY A 52 -35.96 -17.12 -10.81
CA GLY A 52 -35.44 -16.38 -11.97
C GLY A 52 -34.29 -15.45 -11.55
N ALA A 53 -33.26 -15.33 -12.38
CA ALA A 53 -32.06 -14.54 -12.05
C ALA A 53 -32.45 -13.09 -11.68
N LYS A 54 -32.05 -12.63 -10.48
CA LYS A 54 -32.27 -11.25 -10.01
C LYS A 54 -31.43 -10.20 -10.75
N GLY A 55 -30.50 -10.65 -11.59
CA GLY A 55 -29.59 -9.84 -12.38
C GLY A 55 -28.16 -10.35 -12.30
N LYS A 56 -27.28 -9.72 -13.07
CA LYS A 56 -25.85 -10.03 -13.12
C LYS A 56 -25.04 -9.08 -12.26
N VAL A 57 -24.08 -9.62 -11.51
CA VAL A 57 -23.23 -8.86 -10.59
C VAL A 57 -21.75 -9.14 -10.84
N VAL A 58 -20.94 -8.07 -10.88
CA VAL A 58 -19.48 -8.20 -10.76
C VAL A 58 -19.11 -8.11 -9.28
N LEU A 59 -18.50 -9.15 -8.73
CA LEU A 59 -17.97 -9.17 -7.37
C LEU A 59 -16.47 -8.88 -7.39
N LEU A 60 -16.03 -7.83 -6.70
CA LEU A 60 -14.61 -7.64 -6.36
C LEU A 60 -14.16 -8.79 -5.44
N TYR A 61 -13.38 -9.71 -5.98
CA TYR A 61 -13.06 -10.99 -5.38
C TYR A 61 -11.56 -11.12 -5.11
N SER A 62 -11.19 -11.41 -3.86
CA SER A 62 -9.78 -11.60 -3.46
C SER A 62 -9.42 -13.05 -3.15
N GLY A 63 -10.33 -14.01 -3.30
CA GLY A 63 -10.10 -15.41 -2.89
C GLY A 63 -10.16 -15.65 -1.37
N GLY A 64 -10.18 -14.58 -0.56
CA GLY A 64 -10.27 -14.65 0.89
C GLY A 64 -11.59 -15.23 1.42
N LEU A 65 -11.67 -15.43 2.74
CA LEU A 65 -12.87 -15.95 3.42
C LEU A 65 -14.11 -15.11 3.08
N ASP A 66 -14.06 -13.81 3.37
CA ASP A 66 -15.18 -12.89 3.22
C ASP A 66 -15.74 -12.88 1.80
N THR A 67 -14.91 -12.63 0.78
CA THR A 67 -15.39 -12.57 -0.61
C THR A 67 -15.83 -13.94 -1.13
N SER A 68 -15.34 -15.05 -0.57
CA SER A 68 -15.82 -16.40 -0.92
C SER A 68 -17.19 -16.70 -0.33
N CYS A 69 -17.43 -16.30 0.92
CA CYS A 69 -18.75 -16.37 1.54
C CYS A 69 -19.74 -15.42 0.84
N ILE A 70 -19.32 -14.21 0.48
CA ILE A 70 -20.14 -13.27 -0.28
C ILE A 70 -20.51 -13.83 -1.65
N LEU A 71 -19.56 -14.45 -2.35
CA LEU A 71 -19.83 -15.08 -3.65
C LEU A 71 -20.93 -16.13 -3.52
N LEU A 72 -20.80 -17.06 -2.57
CA LEU A 72 -21.84 -18.07 -2.33
C LEU A 72 -23.17 -17.44 -1.91
N TRP A 73 -23.14 -16.43 -1.03
CA TRP A 73 -24.35 -15.75 -0.56
C TRP A 73 -25.08 -15.05 -1.71
N LEU A 74 -24.37 -14.38 -2.62
CA LEU A 74 -24.97 -13.76 -3.82
C LEU A 74 -25.63 -14.80 -4.73
N LEU A 75 -25.01 -15.97 -4.89
CA LEU A 75 -25.62 -17.08 -5.62
C LEU A 75 -26.90 -17.55 -4.90
N GLU A 76 -26.88 -17.75 -3.57
CA GLU A 76 -28.07 -18.10 -2.77
C GLU A 76 -29.20 -17.06 -2.91
N GLN A 77 -28.85 -15.78 -3.09
CA GLN A 77 -29.82 -14.71 -3.32
C GLN A 77 -30.41 -14.71 -4.75
N GLY A 78 -29.90 -15.54 -5.67
CA GLY A 78 -30.37 -15.67 -7.04
C GLY A 78 -29.68 -14.75 -8.05
N TYR A 79 -28.47 -14.26 -7.76
CA TYR A 79 -27.67 -13.48 -8.70
C TYR A 79 -26.78 -14.36 -9.57
N ASP A 80 -26.51 -13.89 -10.78
CA ASP A 80 -25.50 -14.43 -11.68
C ASP A 80 -24.16 -13.70 -11.45
N VAL A 81 -23.18 -14.36 -10.83
CA VAL A 81 -22.00 -13.69 -10.26
C VAL A 81 -20.77 -13.88 -11.14
N HIS A 82 -20.20 -12.76 -11.61
CA HIS A 82 -18.88 -12.70 -12.22
C HIS A 82 -17.85 -12.29 -11.16
N ALA A 83 -16.90 -13.18 -10.83
CA ALA A 83 -15.81 -12.88 -9.91
C ALA A 83 -14.71 -12.10 -10.63
N TYR A 84 -14.26 -10.99 -10.06
CA TYR A 84 -13.18 -10.16 -10.61
C TYR A 84 -12.04 -10.05 -9.60
N VAL A 85 -10.87 -10.56 -10.00
CA VAL A 85 -9.61 -10.51 -9.25
C VAL A 85 -8.68 -9.48 -9.92
N ALA A 86 -8.27 -8.48 -9.15
CA ALA A 86 -7.34 -7.45 -9.61
C ALA A 86 -5.91 -7.83 -9.22
N ASN A 87 -5.04 -8.12 -10.19
CA ASN A 87 -3.61 -8.28 -9.93
C ASN A 87 -2.95 -6.89 -9.97
N LEU A 88 -2.60 -6.39 -8.79
CA LEU A 88 -1.83 -5.16 -8.57
C LEU A 88 -0.44 -5.47 -8.03
N GLY A 89 0.05 -6.70 -8.22
CA GLY A 89 1.37 -7.15 -7.80
C GLY A 89 1.44 -7.69 -6.37
N GLN A 90 0.31 -8.03 -5.75
CA GLN A 90 0.28 -8.81 -4.52
C GLN A 90 0.72 -10.25 -4.74
N GLU A 91 1.36 -10.86 -3.73
CA GLU A 91 1.78 -12.26 -3.75
C GLU A 91 0.61 -13.22 -3.46
N GLU A 92 -0.15 -13.59 -4.50
CA GLU A 92 -1.29 -14.52 -4.42
C GLU A 92 -1.24 -15.59 -5.52
N ASP A 93 -1.85 -16.75 -5.25
CA ASP A 93 -2.11 -17.76 -6.28
C ASP A 93 -3.44 -17.43 -6.98
N PHE A 94 -3.34 -16.63 -8.04
CA PHE A 94 -4.48 -16.17 -8.82
C PHE A 94 -5.25 -17.31 -9.49
N GLU A 95 -4.57 -18.39 -9.90
CA GLU A 95 -5.23 -19.54 -10.53
C GLU A 95 -5.95 -20.39 -9.48
N ALA A 96 -5.40 -20.55 -8.27
CA ALA A 96 -6.15 -21.14 -7.16
C ALA A 96 -7.40 -20.31 -6.80
N ALA A 97 -7.29 -18.97 -6.83
CA ALA A 97 -8.45 -18.09 -6.63
C ALA A 97 -9.51 -18.29 -7.73
N ARG A 98 -9.10 -18.47 -9.00
CA ARG A 98 -9.99 -18.78 -10.11
C ARG A 98 -10.69 -20.12 -9.92
N GLU A 99 -9.93 -21.17 -9.68
CA GLU A 99 -10.51 -22.50 -9.44
C GLU A 99 -11.50 -22.47 -8.28
N LYS A 100 -11.17 -21.74 -7.21
CA LYS A 100 -12.05 -21.56 -6.06
C LYS A 100 -13.33 -20.86 -6.47
N ALA A 101 -13.28 -19.69 -7.12
CA ALA A 101 -14.47 -18.97 -7.56
C ALA A 101 -15.36 -19.82 -8.49
N THR A 102 -14.75 -20.55 -9.43
CA THR A 102 -15.47 -21.47 -10.32
C THR A 102 -16.14 -22.61 -9.55
N LYS A 103 -15.45 -23.24 -8.58
CA LYS A 103 -16.01 -24.31 -7.74
C LYS A 103 -17.20 -23.84 -6.89
N ILE A 104 -17.20 -22.58 -6.46
CA ILE A 104 -18.30 -22.00 -5.69
C ILE A 104 -19.51 -21.68 -6.59
N GLY A 105 -19.30 -21.51 -7.91
CA GLY A 105 -20.38 -21.33 -8.88
C GLY A 105 -20.39 -19.98 -9.59
N ALA A 106 -19.27 -19.25 -9.61
CA ALA A 106 -19.15 -18.04 -10.43
C ALA A 106 -19.40 -18.34 -11.91
N ALA A 107 -20.22 -17.53 -12.58
CA ALA A 107 -20.50 -17.68 -14.00
C ALA A 107 -19.37 -17.18 -14.90
N GLY A 108 -18.53 -16.30 -14.39
CA GLY A 108 -17.28 -15.91 -15.04
C GLY A 108 -16.23 -15.52 -14.01
N VAL A 109 -14.96 -15.73 -14.34
CA VAL A 109 -13.82 -15.30 -13.52
C VAL A 109 -12.87 -14.46 -14.36
N HIS A 110 -12.71 -13.20 -13.97
CA HIS A 110 -11.85 -12.23 -14.62
C HIS A 110 -10.63 -11.99 -13.73
N ILE A 111 -9.44 -12.32 -14.23
CA ILE A 111 -8.18 -11.95 -13.57
C ILE A 111 -7.52 -10.93 -14.46
N GLU A 112 -7.40 -9.70 -13.98
CA GLU A 112 -6.84 -8.60 -14.77
C GLU A 112 -5.50 -8.18 -14.16
N ASP A 113 -4.44 -8.24 -14.97
CA ASP A 113 -3.15 -7.66 -14.61
C ASP A 113 -3.22 -6.15 -14.81
N LEU A 114 -3.23 -5.41 -13.70
CA LEU A 114 -3.36 -3.96 -13.65
C LEU A 114 -2.08 -3.29 -13.17
N ARG A 115 -0.95 -4.01 -13.05
CA ARG A 115 0.28 -3.45 -12.48
C ARG A 115 0.78 -2.23 -13.25
N GLU A 116 0.77 -2.27 -14.58
CA GLU A 116 1.18 -1.13 -15.40
C GLU A 116 0.21 0.05 -15.32
N ASP A 117 -1.11 -0.21 -15.35
CA ASP A 117 -2.13 0.84 -15.20
C ASP A 117 -2.03 1.49 -13.82
N PHE A 118 -1.84 0.68 -12.77
CA PHE A 118 -1.70 1.14 -11.40
C PHE A 118 -0.46 2.02 -11.23
N LEU A 119 0.68 1.58 -11.79
CA LEU A 119 1.92 2.34 -11.75
C LEU A 119 1.81 3.68 -12.46
N THR A 120 1.37 3.66 -13.70
CA THR A 120 1.40 4.84 -14.58
C THR A 120 0.29 5.84 -14.26
N ASN A 121 -0.91 5.37 -13.94
CA ASN A 121 -2.08 6.23 -13.79
C ASN A 121 -2.44 6.56 -12.35
N TYR A 122 -1.79 5.95 -11.34
CA TYR A 122 -2.12 6.19 -9.92
C TYR A 122 -0.88 6.44 -9.05
N ILE A 123 0.12 5.56 -9.10
CA ILE A 123 1.36 5.71 -8.32
C ILE A 123 2.12 6.95 -8.77
N TYR A 124 2.44 7.09 -10.07
CA TYR A 124 3.23 8.23 -10.54
C TYR A 124 2.56 9.59 -10.34
N PRO A 125 1.25 9.79 -10.59
CA PRO A 125 0.59 11.04 -10.21
C PRO A 125 0.70 11.36 -8.71
N SER A 126 0.64 10.33 -7.86
CA SER A 126 0.83 10.49 -6.41
C SER A 126 2.27 10.92 -6.06
N ILE A 127 3.28 10.37 -6.75
CA ILE A 127 4.68 10.78 -6.60
C ILE A 127 4.90 12.21 -7.12
N GLN A 128 4.37 12.56 -8.29
CA GLN A 128 4.44 13.92 -8.86
C GLN A 128 3.83 14.98 -7.92
N CYS A 129 2.78 14.60 -7.18
CA CYS A 129 2.17 15.45 -6.17
C CYS A 129 2.88 15.40 -4.81
N ASN A 130 3.89 14.54 -4.62
CA ASN A 130 4.50 14.23 -3.31
C ASN A 130 3.46 13.88 -2.23
N ALA A 131 2.39 13.20 -2.64
CA ALA A 131 1.19 12.96 -1.83
C ALA A 131 1.52 12.20 -0.54
N MET A 132 1.02 12.71 0.58
CA MET A 132 1.23 12.10 1.89
C MET A 132 0.10 12.52 2.83
N TYR A 133 -0.70 11.56 3.28
CA TYR A 133 -1.81 11.79 4.20
C TYR A 133 -1.29 11.92 5.64
N GLU A 134 -1.74 12.98 6.32
CA GLU A 134 -1.37 13.29 7.70
C GLU A 134 0.15 13.23 7.97
N ASN A 135 0.95 13.62 6.96
CA ASN A 135 2.41 13.68 6.97
C ASN A 135 3.16 12.34 7.10
N LEU A 136 2.48 11.20 7.02
CA LEU A 136 3.13 9.88 7.19
C LEU A 136 2.70 8.85 6.13
N TYR A 137 1.42 8.81 5.75
CA TYR A 137 0.89 7.72 4.94
C TYR A 137 0.94 8.02 3.42
N LEU A 138 1.59 7.16 2.65
CA LEU A 138 1.75 7.29 1.19
C LEU A 138 0.56 6.75 0.36
N LEU A 139 -0.58 6.46 0.99
CA LEU A 139 -1.86 6.21 0.31
C LEU A 139 -1.98 4.90 -0.48
N GLY A 140 -1.09 3.92 -0.31
CA GLY A 140 -1.01 2.76 -1.21
C GLY A 140 -2.31 1.99 -1.43
N THR A 141 -3.09 1.73 -0.38
CA THR A 141 -4.42 1.10 -0.49
C THR A 141 -5.39 2.06 -1.17
N SER A 142 -5.31 3.33 -0.81
CA SER A 142 -6.25 4.36 -1.23
C SER A 142 -6.25 4.60 -2.73
N ILE A 143 -5.05 4.63 -3.33
CA ILE A 143 -4.88 4.84 -4.77
C ILE A 143 -5.09 3.56 -5.59
N ALA A 144 -5.01 2.38 -4.97
CA ALA A 144 -5.35 1.11 -5.62
C ALA A 144 -6.86 0.97 -5.87
N ARG A 145 -7.71 1.43 -4.94
CA ARG A 145 -9.17 1.27 -5.03
C ARG A 145 -9.81 1.90 -6.28
N PRO A 146 -9.47 3.14 -6.71
CA PRO A 146 -10.02 3.67 -7.95
C PRO A 146 -9.55 2.89 -9.20
N CYS A 147 -8.34 2.33 -9.21
CA CYS A 147 -7.87 1.44 -10.29
C CYS A 147 -8.74 0.18 -10.40
N ILE A 148 -8.98 -0.48 -9.26
CA ILE A 148 -9.85 -1.66 -9.19
C ILE A 148 -11.28 -1.32 -9.62
N SER A 149 -11.85 -0.22 -9.11
CA SER A 149 -13.21 0.21 -9.45
C SER A 149 -13.39 0.48 -10.93
N LYS A 150 -12.42 1.16 -11.57
CA LYS A 150 -12.47 1.47 -12.99
C LYS A 150 -12.57 0.20 -13.83
N ARG A 151 -11.70 -0.78 -13.56
CA ARG A 151 -11.74 -2.07 -14.27
C ARG A 151 -13.00 -2.86 -13.97
N ALA A 152 -13.52 -2.82 -12.74
CA ALA A 152 -14.79 -3.47 -12.39
C ALA A 152 -15.98 -2.92 -13.21
N VAL A 153 -16.02 -1.60 -13.41
CA VAL A 153 -17.04 -0.94 -14.26
C VAL A 153 -16.91 -1.37 -15.72
N GLU A 154 -15.67 -1.46 -16.24
CA GLU A 154 -15.40 -1.93 -17.61
C GLU A 154 -15.87 -3.39 -17.80
N ILE A 155 -15.60 -4.26 -16.82
CA ILE A 155 -16.08 -5.65 -16.81
C ILE A 155 -17.61 -5.70 -16.73
N ALA A 156 -18.22 -4.91 -15.82
CA ALA A 156 -19.68 -4.89 -15.67
C ALA A 156 -20.36 -4.50 -16.99
N LYS A 157 -19.82 -3.50 -17.70
CA LYS A 157 -20.31 -3.12 -19.03
C LYS A 157 -20.12 -4.24 -20.06
N ARG A 158 -18.97 -4.92 -20.07
CA ARG A 158 -18.67 -6.03 -21.00
C ARG A 158 -19.61 -7.21 -20.81
N GLU A 159 -19.89 -7.58 -19.57
CA GLU A 159 -20.70 -8.76 -19.22
C GLU A 159 -22.22 -8.46 -19.14
N GLY A 160 -22.60 -7.19 -19.24
CA GLY A 160 -23.99 -6.74 -19.09
C GLY A 160 -24.48 -6.88 -17.65
N CYS A 161 -23.66 -6.53 -16.67
CA CYS A 161 -24.02 -6.54 -15.26
C CYS A 161 -24.79 -5.27 -14.87
N ASP A 162 -25.87 -5.46 -14.11
CA ASP A 162 -26.65 -4.37 -13.51
C ASP A 162 -26.08 -3.95 -12.15
N PHE A 163 -25.28 -4.83 -11.53
CA PHE A 163 -24.80 -4.70 -10.17
C PHE A 163 -23.28 -4.83 -10.07
N VAL A 164 -22.72 -4.18 -9.04
CA VAL A 164 -21.36 -4.43 -8.55
C VAL A 164 -21.42 -4.71 -7.05
N SER A 165 -20.57 -5.61 -6.57
CA SER A 165 -20.47 -5.97 -5.16
C SER A 165 -19.02 -5.99 -4.69
N HIS A 166 -18.80 -5.70 -3.41
CA HIS A 166 -17.48 -5.73 -2.78
C HIS A 166 -17.55 -6.22 -1.33
N GLY A 167 -16.42 -6.74 -0.83
CA GLY A 167 -16.28 -7.25 0.53
C GLY A 167 -15.81 -6.22 1.57
N ALA A 168 -15.65 -4.94 1.23
CA ALA A 168 -15.22 -3.93 2.20
C ALA A 168 -16.21 -3.84 3.39
N THR A 169 -15.66 -3.74 4.61
CA THR A 169 -16.45 -3.69 5.86
C THR A 169 -17.15 -2.34 6.03
N GLY A 170 -18.24 -2.32 6.80
CA GLY A 170 -19.00 -1.09 7.10
C GLY A 170 -18.25 -0.05 7.95
N LYS A 171 -17.04 -0.36 8.44
CA LYS A 171 -16.22 0.54 9.29
C LYS A 171 -14.95 1.07 8.59
N GLY A 172 -14.65 0.57 7.38
CA GLY A 172 -13.45 0.93 6.63
C GLY A 172 -13.68 2.08 5.66
N ASN A 173 -12.58 2.69 5.19
CA ASN A 173 -12.62 3.71 4.13
C ASN A 173 -12.89 3.10 2.74
N ASP A 174 -12.55 1.82 2.54
CA ASP A 174 -12.60 1.19 1.21
C ASP A 174 -14.00 1.09 0.61
N GLN A 175 -15.04 0.96 1.42
CA GLN A 175 -16.43 1.04 0.94
C GLN A 175 -16.69 2.38 0.23
N VAL A 176 -16.21 3.49 0.81
CA VAL A 176 -16.39 4.83 0.26
C VAL A 176 -15.59 4.96 -1.04
N ARG A 177 -14.34 4.49 -1.05
CA ARG A 177 -13.45 4.57 -2.22
C ARG A 177 -13.99 3.78 -3.41
N PHE A 178 -14.47 2.56 -3.18
CA PHE A 178 -15.06 1.74 -4.23
C PHE A 178 -16.32 2.41 -4.78
N GLU A 179 -17.28 2.73 -3.91
CA GLU A 179 -18.60 3.21 -4.31
C GLU A 179 -18.55 4.59 -4.96
N LEU A 180 -17.81 5.56 -4.40
CA LEU A 180 -17.68 6.89 -5.02
C LEU A 180 -17.06 6.78 -6.42
N SER A 181 -16.05 5.94 -6.59
CA SER A 181 -15.45 5.70 -7.90
C SER A 181 -16.44 5.08 -8.89
N MET A 182 -17.22 4.10 -8.45
CA MET A 182 -18.21 3.44 -9.30
C MET A 182 -19.37 4.37 -9.65
N TYR A 183 -19.87 5.18 -8.72
CA TYR A 183 -20.92 6.17 -8.99
C TYR A 183 -20.43 7.27 -9.94
N ALA A 184 -19.17 7.70 -9.82
CA ALA A 184 -18.58 8.67 -10.74
C ALA A 184 -18.45 8.12 -12.18
N LEU A 185 -18.06 6.84 -12.32
CA LEU A 185 -17.79 6.23 -13.62
C LEU A 185 -19.04 5.62 -14.30
N ALA A 186 -19.98 5.09 -13.52
CA ALA A 186 -21.16 4.40 -14.01
C ALA A 186 -22.33 4.54 -13.01
N PRO A 187 -22.98 5.72 -12.94
CA PRO A 187 -24.03 6.01 -11.95
C PRO A 187 -25.30 5.15 -12.06
N HIS A 188 -25.44 4.38 -13.14
CA HIS A 188 -26.56 3.47 -13.35
C HIS A 188 -26.35 2.09 -12.71
N LEU A 189 -25.10 1.71 -12.38
CA LEU A 189 -24.80 0.47 -11.70
C LEU A 189 -25.29 0.52 -10.25
N LYS A 190 -25.92 -0.56 -9.81
CA LYS A 190 -26.42 -0.70 -8.44
C LYS A 190 -25.38 -1.40 -7.56
N MET A 191 -25.22 -0.92 -6.34
CA MET A 191 -24.28 -1.52 -5.39
C MET A 191 -24.98 -2.58 -4.53
N ILE A 192 -24.38 -3.75 -4.40
CA ILE A 192 -24.74 -4.75 -3.40
C ILE A 192 -23.58 -4.82 -2.40
N VAL A 193 -23.80 -4.33 -1.18
CA VAL A 193 -22.77 -4.26 -0.14
C VAL A 193 -23.21 -5.12 1.04
N PRO A 194 -22.83 -6.41 1.08
CA PRO A 194 -23.32 -7.36 2.08
C PRO A 194 -23.06 -6.90 3.52
N TRP A 195 -21.90 -6.30 3.80
CA TRP A 195 -21.58 -5.79 5.13
C TRP A 195 -22.40 -4.58 5.60
N ARG A 196 -23.34 -4.09 4.79
CA ARG A 196 -24.36 -3.10 5.16
C ARG A 196 -25.79 -3.59 4.94
N ASP A 197 -25.96 -4.83 4.48
CA ASP A 197 -27.25 -5.47 4.33
C ASP A 197 -27.60 -6.25 5.61
N PRO A 198 -28.71 -5.92 6.31
CA PRO A 198 -29.12 -6.62 7.53
C PRO A 198 -29.22 -8.13 7.34
N SER A 199 -29.66 -8.60 6.17
CA SER A 199 -29.78 -10.05 5.89
C SER A 199 -28.43 -10.79 5.87
N PHE A 200 -27.32 -10.05 5.72
CA PHE A 200 -25.97 -10.59 5.76
C PHE A 200 -25.28 -10.29 7.10
N PHE A 201 -25.18 -9.03 7.53
CA PHE A 201 -24.42 -8.70 8.74
C PHE A 201 -25.12 -9.17 10.03
N GLU A 202 -26.44 -9.36 10.05
CA GLU A 202 -27.11 -9.97 11.21
C GLU A 202 -26.84 -11.47 11.28
N ARG A 203 -26.72 -12.14 10.12
CA ARG A 203 -26.37 -13.56 10.00
C ARG A 203 -24.90 -13.83 10.32
N PHE A 204 -24.00 -12.92 9.97
CA PHE A 204 -22.56 -13.06 10.15
C PHE A 204 -22.04 -11.94 11.06
N GLN A 205 -22.02 -12.19 12.37
CA GLN A 205 -21.55 -11.21 13.36
C GLN A 205 -20.01 -11.08 13.38
N GLY A 206 -19.32 -12.03 12.77
CA GLY A 206 -17.88 -11.98 12.62
C GLY A 206 -17.29 -13.17 11.89
N ARG A 207 -15.97 -13.28 11.98
CA ARG A 207 -15.17 -14.28 11.26
C ARG A 207 -15.55 -15.73 11.60
N SER A 208 -15.95 -16.00 12.85
CA SER A 208 -16.38 -17.34 13.29
C SER A 208 -17.59 -17.84 12.49
N ASP A 209 -18.56 -16.97 12.24
CA ASP A 209 -19.80 -17.32 11.56
C ASP A 209 -19.55 -17.56 10.07
N LEU A 210 -18.65 -16.77 9.47
CA LEU A 210 -18.19 -16.98 8.08
C LEU A 210 -17.44 -18.31 7.95
N LEU A 211 -16.61 -18.68 8.92
CA LEU A 211 -15.90 -19.97 8.93
C LEU A 211 -16.88 -21.14 9.05
N ALA A 212 -17.90 -21.03 9.91
CA ALA A 212 -18.95 -22.03 10.03
C ALA A 212 -19.73 -22.16 8.71
N TYR A 213 -20.16 -21.03 8.14
CA TYR A 213 -20.86 -21.01 6.86
C TYR A 213 -20.02 -21.59 5.71
N ALA A 214 -18.72 -21.30 5.69
CA ALA A 214 -17.80 -21.90 4.74
C ALA A 214 -17.69 -23.42 4.91
N ALA A 215 -17.57 -23.91 6.15
CA ALA A 215 -17.49 -25.33 6.45
C ALA A 215 -18.78 -26.08 6.08
N ASP A 216 -19.94 -25.53 6.46
CA ASP A 216 -21.26 -26.10 6.19
C ASP A 216 -21.56 -26.25 4.70
N ASN A 217 -20.96 -25.38 3.87
CA ASN A 217 -21.14 -25.39 2.42
C ASN A 217 -19.96 -25.97 1.64
N GLY A 218 -18.96 -26.55 2.33
CA GLY A 218 -17.79 -27.15 1.71
C GLY A 218 -16.91 -26.17 0.94
N LEU A 219 -16.89 -24.88 1.33
CA LEU A 219 -16.03 -23.88 0.73
C LEU A 219 -14.55 -24.18 1.09
N PRO A 220 -13.64 -24.23 0.10
CA PRO A 220 -12.22 -24.46 0.38
C PRO A 220 -11.61 -23.19 0.97
N VAL A 221 -11.68 -23.06 2.29
CA VAL A 221 -11.03 -22.00 3.05
C VAL A 221 -9.81 -22.58 3.73
N VAL A 222 -8.62 -22.06 3.39
CA VAL A 222 -7.39 -22.42 4.08
C VAL A 222 -7.47 -21.86 5.49
N GLN A 223 -7.62 -22.73 6.49
CA GLN A 223 -7.43 -22.35 7.89
C GLN A 223 -5.94 -22.24 8.19
N THR A 224 -5.33 -21.10 7.84
CA THR A 224 -4.03 -20.76 8.42
C THR A 224 -4.22 -20.43 9.90
N LYS A 225 -3.22 -20.72 10.75
CA LYS A 225 -3.15 -20.12 12.10
C LYS A 225 -3.40 -18.62 11.92
N ALA A 226 -4.46 -18.11 12.53
CA ALA A 226 -4.89 -16.74 12.32
C ALA A 226 -3.71 -15.79 12.62
N LYS A 227 -3.29 -15.02 11.61
CA LYS A 227 -2.45 -13.86 11.87
C LYS A 227 -3.26 -12.93 12.78
N PRO A 228 -2.67 -12.37 13.84
CA PRO A 228 -3.42 -11.54 14.79
C PRO A 228 -3.70 -10.12 14.27
N TYR A 229 -3.67 -9.92 12.94
CA TYR A 229 -3.85 -8.66 12.23
C TYR A 229 -4.39 -8.91 10.82
N SER A 230 -4.99 -7.88 10.22
CA SER A 230 -5.43 -7.82 8.83
C SER A 230 -4.33 -7.26 7.94
N MET A 231 -4.31 -7.67 6.68
CA MET A 231 -3.32 -7.22 5.68
C MET A 231 -4.01 -6.83 4.37
N ASP A 232 -3.51 -5.77 3.74
CA ASP A 232 -3.81 -5.43 2.33
C ASP A 232 -2.51 -5.12 1.62
N GLU A 233 -2.23 -5.89 0.56
CA GLU A 233 -0.97 -5.89 -0.18
C GLU A 233 -1.21 -5.52 -1.63
N ASN A 234 -0.30 -4.74 -2.20
CA ASN A 234 -0.15 -4.51 -3.63
C ASN A 234 1.32 -4.14 -3.90
N MET A 235 1.68 -3.93 -5.16
CA MET A 235 3.07 -3.59 -5.50
C MET A 235 3.55 -2.29 -4.84
N PHE A 236 2.68 -1.33 -4.54
CA PHE A 236 3.12 -0.06 -3.95
C PHE A 236 3.42 -0.18 -2.45
N HIS A 237 2.59 -0.95 -1.72
CA HIS A 237 2.76 -1.12 -0.28
C HIS A 237 2.16 -2.41 0.26
N ILE A 238 2.42 -2.66 1.54
CA ILE A 238 1.58 -3.51 2.36
C ILE A 238 1.14 -2.74 3.61
N SER A 239 -0.11 -2.96 4.02
CA SER A 239 -0.68 -2.41 5.25
C SER A 239 -1.00 -3.50 6.25
N TYR A 240 -0.90 -3.16 7.53
CA TYR A 240 -1.25 -4.00 8.67
C TYR A 240 -2.14 -3.23 9.64
N GLU A 241 -3.26 -3.81 10.02
CA GLU A 241 -4.20 -3.20 10.97
C GLU A 241 -4.98 -4.26 11.77
N ALA A 242 -5.82 -3.81 12.70
CA ALA A 242 -6.71 -4.64 13.52
C ALA A 242 -5.99 -5.62 14.48
N GLY A 243 -6.79 -6.33 15.28
CA GLY A 243 -6.31 -7.31 16.25
C GLY A 243 -5.30 -6.72 17.24
N VAL A 244 -4.11 -7.30 17.36
CA VAL A 244 -3.10 -6.85 18.36
C VAL A 244 -2.61 -5.42 18.13
N LEU A 245 -2.75 -4.90 16.89
CA LEU A 245 -2.34 -3.54 16.52
C LEU A 245 -3.37 -2.48 16.88
N GLU A 246 -4.59 -2.86 17.30
CA GLU A 246 -5.64 -1.90 17.69
C GLU A 246 -5.25 -1.10 18.93
N ASP A 247 -4.47 -1.69 19.85
CA ASP A 247 -3.87 -0.97 20.97
C ASP A 247 -2.58 -0.28 20.51
N PRO A 248 -2.53 1.07 20.44
CA PRO A 248 -1.34 1.80 20.03
C PRO A 248 -0.14 1.62 20.96
N ALA A 249 -0.34 1.10 22.18
CA ALA A 249 0.75 0.80 23.11
C ALA A 249 1.48 -0.50 22.77
N ASN A 250 0.91 -1.38 21.94
CA ASN A 250 1.57 -2.60 21.50
C ASN A 250 2.53 -2.29 20.35
N ALA A 251 3.81 -2.63 20.52
CA ALA A 251 4.77 -2.54 19.42
C ALA A 251 4.45 -3.57 18.32
N PRO A 252 4.69 -3.26 17.03
CA PRO A 252 4.64 -4.27 15.98
C PRO A 252 5.68 -5.37 16.23
N SER A 253 5.33 -6.61 15.89
CA SER A 253 6.28 -7.72 15.94
C SER A 253 7.13 -7.78 14.67
N ASP A 254 8.40 -8.19 14.79
CA ASP A 254 9.32 -8.21 13.65
C ASP A 254 8.91 -9.19 12.54
N ASP A 255 8.25 -10.29 12.91
CA ASP A 255 7.72 -11.31 11.99
C ASP A 255 6.49 -10.85 11.19
N MET A 256 5.97 -9.66 11.49
CA MET A 256 4.86 -9.06 10.78
C MET A 256 5.26 -8.55 9.39
N PHE A 257 6.43 -7.92 9.30
CA PHE A 257 6.90 -7.20 8.12
C PHE A 257 7.34 -8.16 7.02
N ARG A 258 6.85 -7.92 5.79
CA ARG A 258 7.08 -8.80 4.63
C ARG A 258 7.97 -8.18 3.57
N LEU A 259 7.83 -6.88 3.34
CA LEU A 259 8.52 -6.19 2.24
C LEU A 259 9.90 -5.68 2.65
N THR A 260 10.09 -5.43 3.95
CA THR A 260 11.28 -4.75 4.47
C THR A 260 12.00 -5.57 5.53
N THR A 261 13.32 -5.58 5.47
CA THR A 261 14.17 -6.08 6.57
C THR A 261 14.08 -5.14 7.76
N ASN A 262 14.22 -5.63 9.00
CA ASN A 262 14.35 -4.73 10.15
C ASN A 262 15.58 -3.82 9.93
N PRO A 263 15.49 -2.48 10.07
CA PRO A 263 16.63 -1.58 9.89
C PRO A 263 17.89 -1.96 10.69
N GLU A 264 17.75 -2.61 11.85
CA GLU A 264 18.87 -3.09 12.66
C GLU A 264 19.62 -4.25 11.98
N ASP A 265 18.88 -5.16 11.34
CA ASP A 265 19.37 -6.33 10.61
C ASP A 265 19.74 -6.04 9.14
N ALA A 266 19.38 -4.86 8.64
CA ALA A 266 19.69 -4.43 7.27
C ALA A 266 21.22 -4.28 7.05
N PRO A 267 21.72 -4.40 5.79
CA PRO A 267 23.15 -4.37 5.50
C PRO A 267 23.91 -3.17 6.10
N ASP A 268 25.12 -3.43 6.59
CA ASP A 268 26.01 -2.39 7.16
C ASP A 268 26.74 -1.55 6.10
N THR A 269 26.51 -1.83 4.81
CA THR A 269 27.07 -1.08 3.69
C THR A 269 25.94 -0.34 2.97
N PRO A 270 26.01 0.98 2.76
CA PRO A 270 24.98 1.71 2.03
C PRO A 270 24.96 1.34 0.55
N GLU A 271 23.78 1.40 -0.06
CA GLU A 271 23.61 1.31 -1.51
C GLU A 271 23.20 2.67 -2.09
N TYR A 272 23.64 2.94 -3.33
CA TYR A 272 23.39 4.20 -4.03
C TYR A 272 22.60 3.92 -5.29
N ILE A 273 21.39 4.45 -5.33
CA ILE A 273 20.45 4.25 -6.43
C ILE A 273 20.22 5.58 -7.15
N ALA A 274 20.54 5.64 -8.44
CA ALA A 274 20.20 6.77 -9.26
C ALA A 274 18.85 6.56 -9.93
N VAL A 275 17.98 7.57 -9.82
CA VAL A 275 16.69 7.61 -10.49
C VAL A 275 16.71 8.78 -11.47
N THR A 276 16.49 8.49 -12.75
CA THR A 276 16.33 9.49 -13.80
C THR A 276 14.85 9.72 -14.04
N PHE A 277 14.45 10.99 -14.03
CA PHE A 277 13.08 11.43 -14.29
C PHE A 277 13.00 12.17 -15.62
N ASP A 278 11.86 12.00 -16.28
CA ASP A 278 11.38 12.91 -17.33
C ASP A 278 9.96 13.38 -16.97
N GLN A 279 9.77 14.70 -16.90
CA GLN A 279 8.51 15.33 -16.52
C GLN A 279 7.91 14.78 -15.21
N GLY A 280 8.75 14.55 -14.19
CA GLY A 280 8.36 14.00 -12.89
C GLY A 280 8.10 12.50 -12.89
N ILE A 281 8.24 11.81 -14.03
CA ILE A 281 8.05 10.36 -14.16
C ILE A 281 9.40 9.66 -14.16
N PRO A 282 9.62 8.62 -13.33
CA PRO A 282 10.86 7.85 -13.39
C PRO A 282 10.92 7.04 -14.70
N VAL A 283 12.02 7.20 -15.43
CA VAL A 283 12.26 6.54 -16.73
C VAL A 283 13.47 5.61 -16.74
N LYS A 284 14.32 5.70 -15.71
CA LYS A 284 15.49 4.82 -15.57
C LYS A 284 15.92 4.74 -14.10
N VAL A 285 16.27 3.54 -13.66
CA VAL A 285 16.87 3.27 -12.35
C VAL A 285 18.22 2.59 -12.53
N GLU A 286 19.23 3.06 -11.81
CA GLU A 286 20.60 2.54 -11.85
C GLU A 286 21.08 2.26 -10.42
N ASN A 287 21.56 1.05 -10.14
CA ASN A 287 22.37 0.80 -8.95
C ASN A 287 23.83 1.10 -9.30
N ILE A 288 24.43 2.05 -8.58
CA ILE A 288 25.82 2.48 -8.80
C ILE A 288 26.74 2.03 -7.65
N ALA A 289 26.29 1.10 -6.81
CA ALA A 289 27.14 0.47 -5.81
C ALA A 289 28.19 -0.44 -6.48
N GLU A 290 29.43 -0.35 -6.01
CA GLU A 290 30.53 -1.15 -6.54
C GLU A 290 30.19 -2.66 -6.52
N GLY A 291 30.38 -3.32 -7.66
CA GLY A 291 30.10 -4.76 -7.83
C GLY A 291 28.62 -5.13 -7.99
N HIS A 292 27.69 -4.16 -7.96
CA HIS A 292 26.25 -4.39 -8.11
C HIS A 292 25.62 -3.49 -9.20
N GLU A 293 26.43 -3.10 -10.19
CA GLU A 293 25.99 -2.23 -11.28
C GLU A 293 24.83 -2.87 -12.04
N ARG A 294 23.68 -2.19 -12.04
CA ARG A 294 22.48 -2.63 -12.74
C ARG A 294 21.73 -1.42 -13.26
N THR A 295 21.32 -1.46 -14.53
CA THR A 295 20.50 -0.41 -15.16
C THR A 295 19.19 -1.01 -15.64
N ILE A 296 18.07 -0.35 -15.35
CA ILE A 296 16.73 -0.77 -15.71
C ILE A 296 15.97 0.43 -16.27
N ASP A 297 15.44 0.30 -17.49
CA ASP A 297 14.67 1.32 -18.21
C ASP A 297 13.19 0.94 -18.39
N ASN A 298 12.81 -0.33 -18.18
CA ASN A 298 11.41 -0.70 -18.02
C ASN A 298 10.86 -0.18 -16.68
N GLN A 299 9.79 0.61 -16.74
CA GLN A 299 9.22 1.30 -15.58
C GLN A 299 8.71 0.36 -14.48
N LEU A 300 8.03 -0.73 -14.86
CA LEU A 300 7.50 -1.70 -13.89
C LEU A 300 8.64 -2.48 -13.23
N GLU A 301 9.60 -2.96 -14.01
CA GLU A 301 10.78 -3.65 -13.48
C GLU A 301 11.62 -2.73 -12.60
N ALA A 302 11.79 -1.46 -12.98
CA ALA A 302 12.49 -0.46 -12.19
C ALA A 302 11.79 -0.24 -10.84
N PHE A 303 10.46 -0.11 -10.84
CA PHE A 303 9.67 0.05 -9.62
C PHE A 303 9.78 -1.18 -8.70
N LEU A 304 9.66 -2.39 -9.25
CA LEU A 304 9.80 -3.63 -8.48
C LEU A 304 11.22 -3.81 -7.94
N TYR A 305 12.24 -3.43 -8.72
CA TYR A 305 13.63 -3.42 -8.25
C TYR A 305 13.85 -2.42 -7.12
N LEU A 306 13.22 -1.24 -7.18
CA LEU A 306 13.25 -0.28 -6.07
C LEU A 306 12.63 -0.88 -4.80
N ASN A 307 11.54 -1.64 -4.90
CA ASN A 307 10.98 -2.34 -3.75
C ASN A 307 11.97 -3.34 -3.15
N GLU A 308 12.61 -4.14 -3.99
CA GLU A 308 13.59 -5.15 -3.56
C GLU A 308 14.76 -4.50 -2.81
N VAL A 309 15.41 -3.50 -3.43
CA VAL A 309 16.62 -2.89 -2.86
C VAL A 309 16.30 -2.01 -1.65
N ALA A 310 15.21 -1.22 -1.69
CA ALA A 310 14.79 -0.43 -0.53
C ALA A 310 14.32 -1.31 0.63
N GLY A 311 13.60 -2.40 0.31
CA GLY A 311 13.16 -3.40 1.27
C GLY A 311 14.32 -4.07 2.00
N ARG A 312 15.37 -4.48 1.26
CA ARG A 312 16.61 -5.01 1.83
C ARG A 312 17.28 -4.06 2.83
N HIS A 313 17.17 -2.76 2.59
CA HIS A 313 17.68 -1.71 3.49
C HIS A 313 16.70 -1.28 4.58
N GLY A 314 15.54 -1.92 4.70
CA GLY A 314 14.52 -1.61 5.72
C GLY A 314 13.76 -0.30 5.52
N VAL A 315 13.83 0.28 4.31
CA VAL A 315 13.27 1.61 4.00
C VAL A 315 11.75 1.53 3.84
N GLY A 316 11.05 2.55 4.34
CA GLY A 316 9.63 2.76 4.05
C GLY A 316 8.65 2.20 5.08
N ARG A 317 9.11 1.85 6.29
CA ARG A 317 8.22 1.51 7.41
C ARG A 317 7.66 2.78 8.08
N VAL A 318 6.34 2.84 8.27
CA VAL A 318 5.67 3.86 9.08
C VAL A 318 4.60 3.25 9.97
N ASP A 319 4.45 3.77 11.19
CA ASP A 319 3.38 3.44 12.14
C ASP A 319 2.59 4.72 12.39
N VAL A 320 1.29 4.69 12.12
CA VAL A 320 0.44 5.88 12.15
C VAL A 320 -0.83 5.63 12.96
N VAL A 321 -1.31 6.68 13.62
CA VAL A 321 -2.71 6.79 14.06
C VAL A 321 -3.39 7.81 13.15
N GLU A 322 -4.14 7.31 12.19
CA GLU A 322 -4.78 8.10 11.12
C GLU A 322 -6.25 8.41 11.42
N ASN A 323 -6.75 9.49 10.82
CA ASN A 323 -8.16 9.84 10.86
C ASN A 323 -8.88 9.19 9.68
N ARG A 324 -9.78 8.24 9.91
CA ARG A 324 -10.64 7.67 8.86
C ARG A 324 -11.69 8.69 8.44
N PHE A 325 -12.07 8.65 7.16
CA PHE A 325 -13.08 9.56 6.62
C PHE A 325 -14.44 9.36 7.29
N VAL A 326 -14.72 8.13 7.72
CA VAL A 326 -15.92 7.75 8.48
C VAL A 326 -15.91 8.21 9.95
N GLY A 327 -14.97 9.07 10.35
CA GLY A 327 -14.97 9.77 11.65
C GLY A 327 -14.31 9.03 12.81
N MET A 328 -13.62 7.93 12.55
CA MET A 328 -12.90 7.14 13.57
C MET A 328 -11.38 7.33 13.42
N LYS A 329 -10.64 7.16 14.52
CA LYS A 329 -9.19 6.95 14.42
C LYS A 329 -8.89 5.47 14.20
N SER A 330 -7.86 5.17 13.44
CA SER A 330 -7.36 3.81 13.23
C SER A 330 -5.84 3.83 13.35
N ARG A 331 -5.27 2.79 13.94
CA ARG A 331 -3.83 2.57 13.84
C ARG A 331 -3.54 1.69 12.63
N GLY A 332 -2.57 2.08 11.82
CA GLY A 332 -2.13 1.35 10.65
C GLY A 332 -0.60 1.37 10.57
N ILE A 333 -0.02 0.24 10.18
CA ILE A 333 1.41 0.12 9.95
C ILE A 333 1.61 -0.21 8.48
N TYR A 334 2.53 0.49 7.83
CA TYR A 334 2.71 0.41 6.39
C TYR A 334 4.17 0.16 6.02
N GLU A 335 4.40 -0.64 4.99
CA GLU A 335 5.70 -0.76 4.31
C GLU A 335 5.55 -0.29 2.86
N THR A 336 6.21 0.82 2.49
CA THR A 336 6.12 1.43 1.15
C THR A 336 7.52 1.73 0.58
N PRO A 337 8.33 0.70 0.24
CA PRO A 337 9.76 0.87 0.02
C PRO A 337 10.09 1.70 -1.23
N ALA A 338 9.60 1.30 -2.41
CA ALA A 338 9.84 2.05 -3.65
C ALA A 338 9.21 3.44 -3.61
N GLY A 339 8.02 3.58 -2.99
CA GLY A 339 7.35 4.87 -2.83
C GLY A 339 8.19 5.87 -2.05
N GLU A 340 8.84 5.45 -0.97
CA GLU A 340 9.72 6.31 -0.17
C GLU A 340 10.96 6.75 -0.96
N VAL A 341 11.57 5.84 -1.73
CA VAL A 341 12.72 6.17 -2.59
C VAL A 341 12.32 7.15 -3.69
N LEU A 342 11.23 6.86 -4.41
CA LEU A 342 10.75 7.70 -5.50
C LEU A 342 10.37 9.09 -5.00
N ARG A 343 9.65 9.19 -3.89
CA ARG A 343 9.28 10.49 -3.30
C ARG A 343 10.51 11.27 -2.84
N THR A 344 11.47 10.60 -2.19
CA THR A 344 12.74 11.23 -1.78
C THR A 344 13.51 11.79 -2.98
N ALA A 345 13.63 10.99 -4.05
CA ALA A 345 14.31 11.40 -5.28
C ALA A 345 13.57 12.55 -5.97
N HIS A 346 12.24 12.45 -6.06
CA HIS A 346 11.38 13.43 -6.72
C HIS A 346 11.44 14.81 -6.04
N ILE A 347 11.26 14.89 -4.72
CA ILE A 347 11.45 16.12 -3.93
C ILE A 347 12.86 16.70 -4.15
N GLY A 348 13.86 15.83 -4.20
CA GLY A 348 15.24 16.22 -4.49
C GLY A 348 15.38 16.93 -5.83
N LEU A 349 14.78 16.38 -6.88
CA LEU A 349 14.85 16.93 -8.23
C LEU A 349 14.09 18.26 -8.33
N GLU A 350 12.90 18.35 -7.74
CA GLU A 350 12.08 19.56 -7.80
C GLU A 350 12.73 20.76 -7.14
N GLY A 351 13.50 20.55 -6.08
CA GLY A 351 14.31 21.62 -5.48
C GLY A 351 15.35 22.21 -6.44
N LEU A 352 15.66 21.53 -7.55
CA LEU A 352 16.55 22.00 -8.61
C LEU A 352 15.81 22.62 -9.79
N THR A 353 14.58 22.18 -10.08
CA THR A 353 13.89 22.48 -11.35
C THR A 353 12.61 23.31 -11.21
N LEU A 354 11.98 23.36 -10.04
CA LEU A 354 10.76 24.16 -9.83
C LEU A 354 11.08 25.58 -9.40
N ASP A 355 10.37 26.55 -9.98
CA ASP A 355 10.32 27.91 -9.46
C ASP A 355 9.78 27.91 -8.01
N ARG A 356 10.28 28.85 -7.20
CA ARG A 356 9.96 28.95 -5.77
C ARG A 356 8.47 29.09 -5.48
N GLU A 357 7.72 29.88 -6.25
CA GLU A 357 6.30 30.09 -6.00
C GLU A 357 5.45 28.95 -6.58
N VAL A 358 5.86 28.36 -7.71
CA VAL A 358 5.24 27.14 -8.25
C VAL A 358 5.40 25.98 -7.26
N PHE A 359 6.58 25.81 -6.66
CA PHE A 359 6.84 24.80 -5.64
C PHE A 359 5.86 24.91 -4.46
N LYS A 360 5.65 26.13 -3.93
CA LYS A 360 4.70 26.35 -2.83
C LYS A 360 3.25 26.07 -3.21
N LEU A 361 2.84 26.42 -4.44
CA LEU A 361 1.49 26.13 -4.93
C LEU A 361 1.29 24.62 -5.11
N ARG A 362 2.29 23.91 -5.64
CA ARG A 362 2.25 22.45 -5.72
C ARG A 362 2.13 21.87 -4.31
N ASP A 363 2.96 22.27 -3.36
CA ASP A 363 2.90 21.76 -1.98
C ASP A 363 1.53 22.01 -1.30
N MET A 364 0.88 23.13 -1.60
CA MET A 364 -0.50 23.38 -1.16
C MET A 364 -1.47 22.33 -1.73
N TYR A 365 -1.31 21.97 -3.00
CA TYR A 365 -2.11 20.93 -3.64
C TYR A 365 -1.78 19.52 -3.13
N SER A 366 -0.55 19.23 -2.68
CA SER A 366 -0.15 17.92 -2.14
C SER A 366 -1.05 17.44 -1.02
N ALA A 367 -1.39 18.32 -0.07
CA ALA A 367 -2.27 17.98 1.04
C ALA A 367 -3.71 17.68 0.56
N LYS A 368 -4.22 18.47 -0.40
CA LYS A 368 -5.58 18.26 -0.94
C LYS A 368 -5.68 17.03 -1.82
N PHE A 369 -4.68 16.78 -2.66
CA PHE A 369 -4.56 15.55 -3.42
C PHE A 369 -4.60 14.33 -2.50
N ALA A 370 -3.78 14.33 -1.43
CA ALA A 370 -3.74 13.24 -0.48
C ALA A 370 -5.09 13.03 0.23
N GLU A 371 -5.77 14.11 0.64
CA GLU A 371 -7.12 14.07 1.21
C GLU A 371 -8.14 13.45 0.24
N TYR A 372 -8.14 13.86 -1.03
CA TYR A 372 -9.06 13.34 -2.03
C TYR A 372 -8.81 11.87 -2.33
N CYS A 373 -7.54 11.46 -2.49
CA CYS A 373 -7.17 10.06 -2.61
C CYS A 373 -7.68 9.26 -1.41
N TYR A 374 -7.37 9.73 -0.19
CA TYR A 374 -7.72 9.06 1.07
C TYR A 374 -9.22 8.86 1.23
N ASN A 375 -10.00 9.90 0.91
CA ASN A 375 -11.45 9.93 1.06
C ASN A 375 -12.23 9.26 -0.10
N GLY A 376 -11.55 8.84 -1.18
CA GLY A 376 -12.19 8.15 -2.31
C GLY A 376 -12.66 9.05 -3.46
N PHE A 377 -12.23 10.31 -3.49
CA PHE A 377 -12.58 11.30 -4.51
C PHE A 377 -11.57 11.32 -5.67
N TRP A 378 -11.06 10.17 -6.12
CA TRP A 378 -10.13 10.12 -7.26
C TRP A 378 -10.77 10.57 -8.58
N PHE A 379 -12.04 10.20 -8.81
CA PHE A 379 -12.78 10.55 -10.02
C PHE A 379 -13.70 11.77 -9.81
N SER A 380 -13.28 12.73 -8.98
CA SER A 380 -14.05 13.96 -8.72
C SER A 380 -13.53 15.16 -9.53
N PRO A 381 -14.37 16.18 -9.78
CA PRO A 381 -13.96 17.39 -10.51
C PRO A 381 -12.79 18.14 -9.86
N GLU A 382 -12.73 18.17 -8.52
CA GLU A 382 -11.63 18.80 -7.80
C GLU A 382 -10.32 18.01 -7.92
N MET A 383 -10.36 16.67 -7.99
CA MET A 383 -9.17 15.87 -8.31
C MET A 383 -8.68 16.14 -9.73
N ASP A 384 -9.59 16.21 -10.72
CA ASP A 384 -9.24 16.56 -12.11
C ASP A 384 -8.54 17.91 -12.21
N PHE A 385 -9.00 18.91 -11.44
CA PHE A 385 -8.37 20.22 -11.38
C PHE A 385 -6.95 20.13 -10.80
N VAL A 386 -6.78 19.44 -9.67
CA VAL A 386 -5.48 19.27 -9.03
C VAL A 386 -4.51 18.50 -9.92
N LEU A 387 -4.94 17.40 -10.56
CA LEU A 387 -4.11 16.61 -11.48
C LEU A 387 -3.58 17.46 -12.64
N LYS A 388 -4.41 18.37 -13.19
CA LYS A 388 -3.97 19.29 -14.25
C LYS A 388 -2.93 20.29 -13.75
N ALA A 389 -3.12 20.86 -12.56
CA ALA A 389 -2.14 21.77 -11.95
C ALA A 389 -0.82 21.07 -11.63
N VAL A 390 -0.87 19.85 -11.10
CA VAL A 390 0.30 19.01 -10.84
C VAL A 390 1.02 18.73 -12.15
N LYS A 391 0.32 18.22 -13.17
CA LYS A 391 0.93 17.95 -14.50
C LYS A 391 1.63 19.18 -15.09
N GLU A 392 1.05 20.37 -14.93
CA GLU A 392 1.66 21.63 -15.36
C GLU A 392 2.97 21.91 -14.61
N SER A 393 3.00 21.71 -13.29
CA SER A 393 4.23 21.88 -12.50
C SER A 393 5.36 20.93 -12.93
N GLN A 394 5.02 19.75 -13.45
CA GLN A 394 6.00 18.70 -13.73
C GLN A 394 6.74 18.85 -15.07
N LYS A 395 6.37 19.80 -15.94
CA LYS A 395 6.92 19.93 -17.31
C LYS A 395 8.45 19.95 -17.41
N ASN A 396 9.12 20.51 -16.41
CA ASN A 396 10.59 20.63 -16.38
C ASN A 396 11.23 19.81 -15.25
N VAL A 397 10.50 18.91 -14.59
CA VAL A 397 11.03 18.03 -13.56
C VAL A 397 11.73 16.85 -14.23
N SER A 398 12.81 17.15 -14.96
CA SER A 398 13.62 16.17 -15.69
C SER A 398 15.06 16.27 -15.23
N GLY A 399 15.70 15.12 -14.96
CA GLY A 399 17.04 15.06 -14.41
C GLY A 399 17.32 13.77 -13.66
N ARG A 400 18.43 13.71 -12.94
CA ARG A 400 18.91 12.49 -12.27
C ARG A 400 19.21 12.79 -10.80
N VAL A 401 18.71 11.93 -9.92
CA VAL A 401 18.94 12.03 -8.46
C VAL A 401 19.49 10.73 -7.95
N VAL A 402 20.59 10.79 -7.20
CA VAL A 402 21.15 9.64 -6.48
C VAL A 402 20.62 9.65 -5.06
N VAL A 403 20.02 8.54 -4.65
CA VAL A 403 19.52 8.29 -3.29
C VAL A 403 20.43 7.26 -2.62
N LYS A 404 20.88 7.59 -1.41
CA LYS A 404 21.57 6.66 -0.51
C LYS A 404 20.53 5.92 0.32
N LEU A 405 20.58 4.59 0.28
CA LEU A 405 19.78 3.68 1.10
C LEU A 405 20.67 3.11 2.21
N PHE A 406 20.25 3.27 3.46
CA PHE A 406 21.00 2.76 4.60
C PHE A 406 20.12 2.63 5.84
N LYS A 407 20.02 1.42 6.40
CA LYS A 407 19.37 1.11 7.69
C LYS A 407 18.09 1.91 7.96
N GLY A 408 17.07 1.67 7.14
CA GLY A 408 15.75 2.27 7.26
C GLY A 408 15.59 3.64 6.58
N ARG A 409 16.67 4.22 6.05
CA ARG A 409 16.65 5.59 5.51
C ARG A 409 16.95 5.65 4.03
N ALA A 410 16.08 6.33 3.28
CA ALA A 410 16.39 6.92 1.98
C ALA A 410 16.83 8.38 2.18
N SER A 411 17.92 8.79 1.54
CA SER A 411 18.40 10.17 1.62
C SER A 411 19.02 10.63 0.30
N ILE A 412 18.75 11.87 -0.10
CA ILE A 412 19.35 12.42 -1.32
C ILE A 412 20.86 12.52 -1.13
N HIS A 413 21.61 11.91 -2.04
CA HIS A 413 23.07 11.97 -2.09
C HIS A 413 23.56 13.06 -3.06
N THR A 414 23.14 13.01 -4.32
CA THR A 414 23.45 14.00 -5.35
C THR A 414 22.27 14.20 -6.29
N ARG A 415 22.29 15.29 -7.06
CA ARG A 415 21.26 15.59 -8.07
C ARG A 415 21.84 16.45 -9.18
N GLU A 416 21.33 16.27 -10.39
CA GLU A 416 21.68 17.05 -11.57
C GLU A 416 20.47 17.15 -12.52
N SER A 417 20.37 18.25 -13.26
CA SER A 417 19.33 18.45 -14.26
C SER A 417 19.84 19.32 -15.39
N PRO A 418 19.55 18.98 -16.65
CA PRO A 418 19.84 19.84 -17.80
C PRO A 418 18.97 21.12 -17.83
N VAL A 419 17.89 21.16 -17.05
CA VAL A 419 16.94 22.29 -16.95
C VAL A 419 16.90 22.86 -15.53
N SER A 420 18.04 22.80 -14.84
CA SER A 420 18.22 23.33 -13.49
C SER A 420 18.01 24.86 -13.43
N LEU A 421 17.27 25.32 -12.43
CA LEU A 421 17.17 26.74 -12.05
C LEU A 421 18.29 27.16 -11.09
N TYR A 422 19.05 26.22 -10.55
CA TYR A 422 20.21 26.50 -9.70
C TYR A 422 21.41 26.96 -10.54
N ASP A 423 21.88 28.17 -10.26
CA ASP A 423 23.07 28.77 -10.86
C ASP A 423 24.20 28.89 -9.83
N LYS A 424 25.26 28.09 -10.03
CA LYS A 424 26.45 28.07 -9.16
C LYS A 424 27.17 29.42 -9.09
N ASN A 425 27.14 30.22 -10.15
CA ASN A 425 27.83 31.50 -10.20
C ASN A 425 27.08 32.57 -9.40
N ILE A 426 25.74 32.56 -9.43
CA ILE A 426 24.91 33.53 -8.70
C ILE A 426 25.00 33.31 -7.18
N VAL A 427 25.04 32.06 -6.73
CA VAL A 427 25.05 31.69 -5.30
C VAL A 427 26.44 31.58 -4.68
N SER A 428 27.50 31.73 -5.49
CA SER A 428 28.88 31.56 -5.02
C SER A 428 29.27 32.62 -3.99
N MET A 429 30.09 32.22 -3.02
CA MET A 429 30.76 33.14 -2.10
C MET A 429 32.15 33.56 -2.59
N ASP A 430 32.69 32.87 -3.61
CA ASP A 430 34.02 33.12 -4.16
C ASP A 430 34.00 34.11 -5.33
N VAL A 431 32.87 34.18 -6.06
CA VAL A 431 32.65 35.10 -7.17
C VAL A 431 31.36 35.88 -6.96
N ALA A 432 31.35 37.16 -7.33
CA ALA A 432 30.18 38.03 -7.13
C ALA A 432 28.93 37.59 -7.93
N GLY A 433 29.14 36.89 -9.06
CA GLY A 433 28.06 36.37 -9.89
C GLY A 433 27.16 37.46 -10.49
N GLY A 434 25.95 37.06 -10.89
CA GLY A 434 24.91 37.94 -11.44
C GLY A 434 24.03 38.65 -10.40
N TYR A 435 24.50 38.79 -9.15
CA TYR A 435 23.72 39.36 -8.04
C TYR A 435 24.33 40.67 -7.54
N ASN A 436 23.50 41.70 -7.36
CA ASN A 436 23.93 42.97 -6.78
C ASN A 436 23.53 43.05 -5.29
N PRO A 437 24.49 43.02 -4.35
CA PRO A 437 24.18 43.06 -2.92
C PRO A 437 23.43 44.30 -2.45
N ALA A 438 23.56 45.44 -3.15
CA ALA A 438 22.90 46.68 -2.76
C ALA A 438 21.36 46.59 -2.87
N ASP A 439 20.84 45.77 -3.79
CA ASP A 439 19.40 45.62 -4.00
C ASP A 439 18.70 44.95 -2.79
N ALA A 440 19.45 44.16 -2.00
CA ALA A 440 18.94 43.50 -0.80
C ALA A 440 18.43 44.50 0.25
N GLU A 441 19.08 45.66 0.37
CA GLU A 441 18.72 46.67 1.39
C GLU A 441 17.30 47.20 1.16
N GLY A 442 16.99 47.57 -0.08
CA GLY A 442 15.64 48.00 -0.47
C GLY A 442 14.61 46.91 -0.28
N PHE A 443 14.91 45.68 -0.73
CA PHE A 443 14.03 44.52 -0.59
C PHE A 443 13.68 44.21 0.87
N ILE A 444 14.68 44.20 1.76
CA ILE A 444 14.49 43.97 3.20
C ILE A 444 13.67 45.10 3.82
N ARG A 445 13.99 46.36 3.50
CA ARG A 445 13.25 47.53 4.01
C ARG A 445 11.77 47.43 3.69
N ILE A 446 11.42 47.14 2.44
CA ILE A 446 10.02 47.01 2.00
C ILE A 446 9.32 45.85 2.72
N ASN A 447 9.91 44.65 2.75
CA ASN A 447 9.32 43.50 3.43
C ASN A 447 9.16 43.72 4.95
N SER A 448 10.06 44.50 5.57
CA SER A 448 10.01 44.83 6.99
C SER A 448 8.87 45.78 7.38
N LEU A 449 8.30 46.54 6.42
CA LEU A 449 7.29 47.56 6.72
C LEU A 449 6.08 46.97 7.47
N ARG A 450 5.54 45.85 6.98
CA ARG A 450 4.40 45.17 7.63
C ARG A 450 4.75 44.67 9.03
N LEU A 451 5.99 44.24 9.25
CA LEU A 451 6.45 43.71 10.54
C LEU A 451 6.62 44.84 11.57
N LYS A 452 7.18 45.98 11.15
CA LYS A 452 7.30 47.19 11.97
C LYS A 452 5.93 47.71 12.40
N ALA A 453 4.95 47.73 11.49
CA ALA A 453 3.59 48.15 11.79
C ALA A 453 2.91 47.21 12.80
N HIS A 454 3.04 45.88 12.62
CA HIS A 454 2.52 44.89 13.56
C HIS A 454 3.12 45.07 14.96
N ALA A 455 4.45 45.22 15.05
CA ALA A 455 5.12 45.45 16.33
C ALA A 455 4.69 46.75 17.03
N ALA A 456 4.48 47.82 16.26
CA ALA A 456 3.98 49.08 16.80
C ALA A 456 2.57 48.93 17.41
N ARG A 457 1.70 48.16 16.74
CA ARG A 457 0.35 47.84 17.25
C ARG A 457 0.39 47.01 18.52
N GLU A 458 1.18 45.94 18.58
CA GLU A 458 1.24 45.12 19.81
C GLU A 458 1.75 45.95 21.00
N LYS A 459 2.75 46.82 20.77
CA LYS A 459 3.24 47.77 21.77
C LYS A 459 2.15 48.74 22.25
N SER A 460 1.33 49.29 21.34
CA SER A 460 0.24 50.20 21.74
C SER A 460 -0.87 49.50 22.52
N LEU A 461 -1.04 48.19 22.32
CA LEU A 461 -1.96 47.34 23.08
C LEU A 461 -1.35 46.83 24.41
N GLY A 462 -0.14 47.25 24.77
CA GLY A 462 0.54 46.81 26.00
C GLY A 462 1.01 45.36 25.97
N ARG A 463 1.04 44.73 24.78
CA ARG A 463 1.51 43.36 24.59
C ARG A 463 3.00 43.38 24.26
N THR A 464 3.77 42.52 24.92
CA THR A 464 5.16 42.25 24.53
C THR A 464 5.13 41.19 23.43
N LEU A 465 5.86 41.43 22.34
CA LEU A 465 6.10 40.41 21.30
C LEU A 465 7.02 39.31 21.81
#